data_AF-A0A535BYE4-F1
#
_entry.id   AF-A0A535BYE4-F1
#
_cell.length_a   1.000
_cell.length_b   1.000
_cell.length_c   1.000
_cell.angle_alpha   90.00
_cell.angle_beta   90.00
_cell.angle_gamma   90.00
#
_symmetry.space_group_name_H-M   'P 1'
#
loop_
_entity.id
_entity.type
_entity.pdbx_description
1 polymer ?
#
loop_
_entity_poly.entity_id
_entity_poly.type
_entity_poly.pdbx_seq_one_letter_code
_entity_poly.pdbx_strand_id
1 'polypeptide(L)'
;MVSSPSPGKTYSPGSFDFEAMLVSLHELFEHDRQVASQSDSTRCGICYLHFFVSELHYRDEEGFYVCAGCERTLGKQTIPMLRQQQK
;
A
#
# COMPACT_ATOMS: atom_id res chain seq x y z
N MET A 1 -8.23 25.09 -38.66
CA MET A 1 -8.52 25.10 -37.21
C MET A 1 -7.59 24.07 -36.59
N VAL A 2 -6.46 24.50 -36.02
CA VAL A 2 -5.43 23.62 -35.46
C VAL A 2 -5.64 23.55 -33.95
N SER A 3 -5.75 22.33 -33.44
CA SER A 3 -6.04 21.99 -32.05
C SER A 3 -4.92 22.45 -31.10
N SER A 4 -5.32 23.09 -30.01
CA SER A 4 -4.47 23.50 -28.89
C SER A 4 -3.85 22.30 -28.16
N PRO A 5 -2.59 22.37 -27.69
CA PRO A 5 -2.05 21.40 -26.75
C PRO A 5 -2.63 21.64 -25.35
N SER A 6 -3.14 20.58 -24.72
CA SER A 6 -3.56 20.57 -23.31
C SER A 6 -2.44 21.07 -22.39
N PRO A 7 -2.73 21.84 -21.32
CA PRO A 7 -1.72 22.24 -20.38
C PRO A 7 -1.23 20.99 -19.66
N GLY A 8 -0.02 20.55 -20.00
CA GLY A 8 0.70 19.56 -19.23
C GLY A 8 0.76 20.04 -17.79
N LYS A 9 0.29 19.21 -16.86
CA LYS A 9 0.44 19.45 -15.42
C LYS A 9 1.91 19.75 -15.14
N THR A 10 2.21 21.02 -14.94
CA THR A 10 3.49 21.47 -14.43
C THR A 10 3.51 21.02 -12.97
N TYR A 11 4.19 19.91 -12.68
CA TYR A 11 4.54 19.57 -11.31
C TYR A 11 5.48 20.68 -10.84
N SER A 12 4.93 21.70 -10.17
CA SER A 12 5.74 22.69 -9.47
C SER A 12 6.63 21.92 -8.48
N PRO A 13 7.96 22.00 -8.58
CA PRO A 13 8.85 21.31 -7.66
C PRO A 13 8.88 22.13 -6.37
N GLY A 14 7.83 22.02 -5.55
CA GLY A 14 8.01 22.23 -4.13
C GLY A 14 9.07 21.24 -3.67
N SER A 15 10.14 21.72 -3.03
CA SER A 15 11.36 20.99 -2.65
C SER A 15 11.11 19.50 -2.39
N PHE A 16 11.21 18.71 -3.45
CA PHE A 16 11.08 17.27 -3.37
C PHE A 16 12.42 16.74 -2.91
N ASP A 17 12.48 16.36 -1.64
CA ASP A 17 13.66 15.73 -1.09
C ASP A 17 13.73 14.28 -1.57
N PHE A 18 14.30 14.12 -2.76
CA PHE A 18 14.48 12.84 -3.41
C PHE A 18 15.32 11.88 -2.57
N GLU A 19 16.38 12.40 -1.93
CA GLU A 19 17.27 11.59 -1.09
C GLU A 19 16.54 11.08 0.14
N ALA A 20 15.75 11.92 0.81
CA ALA A 20 14.93 11.47 1.94
C ALA A 20 13.91 10.40 1.54
N MET A 21 13.35 10.48 0.33
CA MET A 21 12.46 9.45 -0.20
C MET A 21 13.18 8.13 -0.48
N LEU A 22 14.39 8.16 -1.04
CA LEU A 22 15.21 6.95 -1.22
C LEU A 22 15.50 6.27 0.11
N VAL A 23 15.90 7.05 1.14
CA VAL A 23 16.14 6.51 2.49
C VAL A 23 14.87 5.87 3.05
N SER A 24 13.73 6.53 2.93
CA SER A 24 12.44 6.01 3.41
C SER A 24 12.05 4.70 2.71
N LEU A 25 12.32 4.56 1.41
CA LEU A 25 12.05 3.32 0.67
C LEU A 25 12.97 2.18 1.11
N HIS A 26 14.25 2.47 1.37
CA HIS A 26 15.18 1.47 1.89
C HIS A 26 14.74 0.95 3.25
N GLU A 27 14.40 1.84 4.18
CA GLU A 27 13.90 1.49 5.51
C GLU A 27 12.62 0.65 5.42
N LEU A 28 11.69 1.05 4.55
CA LEU A 28 10.44 0.33 4.33
C LEU A 28 10.69 -1.10 3.84
N PHE A 29 11.57 -1.28 2.84
CA PHE A 29 11.86 -2.61 2.30
C PHE A 29 12.66 -3.49 3.26
N GLU A 30 13.57 -2.89 4.03
CA GLU A 30 14.31 -3.64 5.06
C GLU A 30 13.36 -4.17 6.13
N HIS A 31 12.45 -3.31 6.62
CA HIS A 31 11.42 -3.70 7.57
C HIS A 31 10.48 -4.76 7.00
N ASP A 32 9.96 -4.56 5.78
CA ASP A 32 9.06 -5.51 5.12
C ASP A 32 9.71 -6.90 5.01
N ARG A 33 10.97 -6.96 4.59
CA ARG A 33 11.73 -8.20 4.49
C ARG A 33 11.92 -8.87 5.85
N GLN A 34 12.16 -8.09 6.90
CA GLN A 34 12.30 -8.62 8.26
C GLN A 34 10.99 -9.25 8.72
N VAL A 35 9.84 -8.60 8.51
CA VAL A 35 8.52 -9.13 8.87
C VAL A 35 8.17 -10.35 8.03
N ALA A 36 8.42 -10.31 6.72
CA ALA A 36 8.16 -11.42 5.79
C ALA A 36 8.91 -12.72 6.15
N SER A 37 10.01 -12.62 6.90
CA SER A 37 10.76 -13.77 7.37
C SER A 37 10.14 -14.47 8.60
N GLN A 38 9.16 -13.84 9.24
CA GLN A 38 8.45 -14.41 10.39
C GLN A 38 7.34 -15.35 9.94
N SER A 39 7.15 -16.45 10.67
CA SER A 39 6.15 -17.49 10.35
C SER A 39 4.71 -17.05 10.57
N ASP A 40 4.48 -16.07 11.43
CA ASP A 40 3.19 -15.49 11.79
C ASP A 40 2.92 -14.16 11.07
N SER A 41 3.55 -13.98 9.90
CA SER A 41 3.33 -12.84 9.03
C SER A 41 2.46 -13.19 7.82
N THR A 42 1.71 -12.21 7.31
CA THR A 42 1.02 -12.29 6.02
C THR A 42 0.93 -10.91 5.39
N ARG A 43 0.46 -10.83 4.15
CA ARG A 43 0.39 -9.57 3.39
C ARG A 43 -0.94 -8.87 3.60
N CYS A 44 -0.91 -7.54 3.69
CA CYS A 44 -2.08 -6.71 3.44
C CYS A 44 -2.51 -6.85 1.96
N GLY A 45 -3.77 -7.16 1.68
CA GLY A 45 -4.31 -7.31 0.32
C GLY A 45 -4.35 -6.02 -0.50
N ILE A 46 -4.04 -4.85 0.10
CA ILE A 46 -4.08 -3.54 -0.54
C ILE A 46 -2.67 -3.01 -0.83
N CYS A 47 -1.83 -2.84 0.20
CA CYS A 47 -0.47 -2.32 0.02
C CYS A 47 0.58 -3.40 -0.25
N TYR A 48 0.22 -4.70 -0.14
CA TYR A 48 1.09 -5.85 -0.38
C TYR A 48 2.33 -5.98 0.53
N LEU A 49 2.47 -5.11 1.52
CA LEU A 49 3.48 -5.23 2.57
C LEU A 49 3.09 -6.32 3.58
N HIS A 50 4.10 -6.92 4.21
CA HIS A 50 3.99 -7.93 5.25
C HIS A 50 3.79 -7.28 6.62
N PHE A 51 2.87 -7.84 7.38
CA PHE A 51 2.58 -7.47 8.75
C PHE A 51 2.44 -8.75 9.58
N PHE A 52 2.56 -8.64 10.90
CA PHE A 52 2.14 -9.74 11.76
C PHE A 52 0.62 -9.95 11.63
N VAL A 53 0.17 -11.19 11.63
CA VAL A 53 -1.27 -11.51 11.52
C VAL A 53 -2.08 -10.80 12.61
N SER A 54 -1.52 -10.60 13.80
CA SER A 54 -2.15 -9.86 14.91
C SER A 54 -2.39 -8.38 14.64
N GLU A 55 -1.70 -7.79 13.66
CA GLU A 55 -1.82 -6.38 13.27
C GLU A 55 -2.77 -6.16 12.09
N LEU A 56 -3.27 -7.26 11.52
CA LEU A 56 -4.14 -7.25 10.37
C LEU A 56 -5.59 -7.58 10.77
N HIS A 57 -6.52 -6.94 10.08
CA HIS A 57 -7.94 -7.26 10.16
C HIS A 57 -8.33 -8.08 8.92
N TYR A 58 -8.91 -9.26 9.09
CA TYR A 58 -9.43 -10.04 7.97
C TYR A 58 -10.85 -9.59 7.62
N ARG A 59 -11.05 -9.02 6.44
CA ARG A 59 -12.39 -8.63 5.96
C ARG A 59 -13.09 -9.84 5.38
N ASP A 60 -13.89 -10.55 6.18
CA ASP A 60 -14.51 -11.83 5.79
C ASP A 60 -15.36 -11.74 4.51
N GLU A 61 -16.08 -10.64 4.29
CA GLU A 61 -16.91 -10.43 3.10
C GLU A 61 -16.10 -10.38 1.80
N GLU A 62 -14.86 -9.88 1.87
CA GLU A 62 -13.98 -9.70 0.71
C GLU A 62 -12.88 -10.77 0.65
N GLY A 63 -12.60 -11.42 1.78
CA GLY A 63 -11.66 -12.51 1.93
C GLY A 63 -10.19 -12.10 1.86
N PHE A 64 -9.80 -10.97 2.47
CA PHE A 64 -8.40 -10.57 2.56
C PHE A 64 -8.08 -9.84 3.87
N TYR A 65 -6.80 -9.88 4.26
CA TYR A 65 -6.25 -9.14 5.40
C TYR A 65 -5.94 -7.69 5.01
N VAL A 66 -6.31 -6.74 5.86
CA VAL A 66 -6.04 -5.31 5.69
C VAL A 66 -5.27 -4.76 6.90
N CYS A 67 -4.24 -3.94 6.64
CA CYS A 67 -3.54 -3.23 7.71
C CYS A 67 -4.30 -1.95 8.10
N ALA A 68 -4.10 -1.47 9.33
CA ALA A 68 -4.81 -0.31 9.87
C ALA A 68 -4.68 0.96 8.99
N GLY A 69 -3.53 1.14 8.33
CA GLY A 69 -3.30 2.27 7.42
C GLY A 69 -4.18 2.20 6.16
N CYS A 70 -4.24 1.04 5.53
CA CYS A 70 -5.10 0.81 4.36
C CYS A 70 -6.57 0.79 4.74
N GLU A 71 -6.93 0.23 5.90
CA GLU A 71 -8.31 0.24 6.40
C GLU A 71 -8.82 1.67 6.61
N ARG A 72 -8.02 2.52 7.25
CA ARG A 72 -8.36 3.94 7.43
C ARG A 72 -8.50 4.69 6.11
N THR A 73 -7.59 4.43 5.16
CA THR A 73 -7.58 5.08 3.84
C THR A 73 -8.78 4.65 2.99
N LEU A 74 -9.14 3.36 3.04
CA LEU A 74 -10.26 2.81 2.27
C LEU A 74 -11.63 3.20 2.86
N GLY A 75 -11.71 3.35 4.19
CA GLY A 75 -12.93 3.71 4.88
C GLY A 75 -14.02 2.65 4.70
N LYS A 76 -15.19 3.05 4.17
CA LYS A 76 -16.35 2.16 3.96
C LYS A 76 -16.40 1.52 2.57
N GLN A 77 -15.41 1.79 1.72
CA GLN A 77 -15.40 1.25 0.37
C GLN A 77 -15.09 -0.25 0.40
N THR A 78 -15.73 -0.99 -0.51
CA THR A 78 -15.42 -2.39 -0.73
C THR A 78 -14.56 -2.54 -1.99
N ILE A 79 -13.65 -3.51 -1.97
CA ILE A 79 -12.79 -3.87 -3.08
C ILE A 79 -13.15 -5.31 -3.49
N PRO A 80 -13.62 -5.52 -4.72
CA PRO A 80 -13.87 -6.87 -5.21
C PRO A 80 -12.52 -7.59 -5.38
N MET A 81 -12.27 -8.59 -4.54
CA MET A 81 -11.09 -9.44 -4.66
C MET A 81 -11.32 -10.56 -5.68
N LEU A 82 -10.37 -10.70 -6.61
CA LEU A 82 -10.34 -11.81 -7.56
C LEU A 82 -9.98 -13.14 -6.89
N ARG A 83 -9.22 -13.09 -5.79
CA ARG A 83 -8.79 -14.27 -5.04
C ARG A 83 -8.73 -13.95 -3.54
N GLN A 84 -9.28 -14.84 -2.73
CA GLN A 84 -9.23 -14.72 -1.28
C GLN A 84 -7.88 -15.19 -0.73
N GLN A 85 -7.39 -14.51 0.30
CA GLN A 85 -6.24 -14.95 1.07
C GLN A 85 -6.65 -16.11 1.99
N GLN A 86 -5.69 -16.98 2.29
CA GLN A 86 -5.92 -18.03 3.29
C GLN A 86 -5.91 -17.40 4.67
N LYS A 87 -6.91 -17.74 5.49
CA LYS A 87 -7.06 -17.26 6.86
C LYS A 87 -6.17 -18.06 7.80
#